data_AF-A0A941GBA0-F1
#
_entry.id   AF-A0A941GBA0-F1
#
_cell.length_a   1.000
_cell.length_b   1.000
_cell.length_c   1.000
_cell.angle_alpha   90.00
_cell.angle_beta   90.00
_cell.angle_gamma   90.00
#
_symmetry.space_group_name_H-M   'P 1'
#
loop_
_entity.id
_entity.type
_entity.pdbx_description
1 polymer ?
#
loop_
_entity_poly.entity_id
_entity_poly.type
_entity_poly.pdbx_seq_one_letter_code
_entity_poly.pdbx_strand_id
1 'polypeptide(L)'
;MVDFYTSKHFYQIRENILLIDGKIEEKGNISVYHLIKDEPAFIKISQIGNIPKIIKTEDVLFVDNSSEIYHGQKTIKKHFLVSVLLKFNEQERYITTDILAANEDHAKRIIKVNYSMFHILNINVKNVNIVRLFNNIQ
;
A
#
# COMPACT_ATOMS: atom_id res chain seq x y z
N MET A 1 16.24 1.87 9.39
CA MET A 1 16.72 1.31 8.12
C MET A 1 15.54 0.72 7.39
N VAL A 2 15.33 1.02 6.11
CA VAL A 2 14.22 0.48 5.31
C VAL A 2 14.76 0.08 3.96
N ASP A 3 14.51 -1.17 3.56
CA ASP A 3 15.00 -1.75 2.30
C ASP A 3 13.79 -2.28 1.51
N PHE A 4 13.72 -1.98 0.22
CA PHE A 4 12.64 -2.46 -0.65
C PHE A 4 13.07 -2.58 -2.11
N TYR A 5 12.35 -3.38 -2.87
CA TYR A 5 12.63 -3.67 -4.28
C TYR A 5 11.47 -3.21 -5.15
N THR A 6 11.78 -2.64 -6.31
CA THR A 6 10.84 -2.43 -7.41
C THR A 6 11.23 -3.31 -8.60
N SER A 7 10.49 -3.21 -9.70
CA SER A 7 10.86 -3.90 -10.95
C SER A 7 12.17 -3.42 -11.57
N LYS A 8 12.68 -2.24 -11.16
CA LYS A 8 13.88 -1.63 -11.75
C LYS A 8 15.06 -1.59 -10.80
N HIS A 9 14.81 -1.30 -9.52
CA HIS A 9 15.88 -0.94 -8.60
C HIS A 9 15.67 -1.54 -7.21
N PHE A 10 16.79 -1.72 -6.52
CA PHE A 10 16.83 -1.95 -5.08
C PHE A 10 17.06 -0.65 -4.34
N TYR A 11 16.15 -0.30 -3.43
CA TYR A 11 16.21 0.92 -2.65
C TYR A 11 16.59 0.63 -1.21
N GLN A 12 17.51 1.43 -0.67
CA GLN A 12 17.96 1.35 0.72
C GLN A 12 17.91 2.73 1.34
N ILE A 13 17.08 2.89 2.37
CA ILE A 13 16.94 4.13 3.13
C ILE A 13 17.65 3.96 4.47
N ARG A 14 18.72 4.71 4.63
CA ARG A 14 19.47 4.91 5.88
C ARG A 14 19.12 6.30 6.41
N GLU A 15 19.52 6.59 7.65
CA GLU A 15 19.02 7.75 8.43
C GLU A 15 19.01 9.08 7.65
N ASN A 16 20.04 9.36 6.85
CA ASN A 16 20.10 10.57 6.01
C ASN A 16 20.59 10.30 4.57
N ILE A 17 20.51 9.05 4.11
CA ILE A 17 21.07 8.62 2.82
C ILE A 17 20.08 7.68 2.14
N LEU A 18 19.79 7.98 0.88
CA LEU A 18 19.09 7.06 -0.03
C LEU A 18 20.14 6.43 -0.95
N LEU A 19 20.18 5.10 -0.94
CA LEU A 19 20.91 4.34 -1.93
C LEU A 19 19.95 3.68 -2.91
N ILE A 20 20.33 3.69 -4.19
CA ILE A 20 19.67 2.93 -5.25
C ILE A 20 20.73 2.03 -5.88
N ASP A 21 20.46 0.72 -5.91
CA ASP A 21 21.40 -0.31 -6.38
C ASP A 21 22.80 -0.21 -5.73
N GLY A 22 22.82 0.13 -4.43
CA GLY A 22 24.03 0.27 -3.63
C GLY A 22 24.82 1.58 -3.84
N LYS A 23 24.37 2.47 -4.73
CA LYS A 23 24.99 3.79 -4.97
C LYS A 23 24.26 4.87 -4.18
N ILE A 24 25.00 5.84 -3.65
CA ILE A 24 24.41 7.01 -3.00
C ILE A 24 23.81 7.91 -4.06
N GLU A 25 22.48 7.97 -4.10
CA GLU A 25 21.76 8.84 -5.03
C GLU A 25 21.43 10.18 -4.39
N GLU A 26 21.05 10.18 -3.11
CA GLU A 26 20.64 11.40 -2.41
C GLU A 26 21.07 11.40 -0.93
N LYS A 27 21.27 12.61 -0.40
CA LYS A 27 21.56 12.88 1.01
C LYS A 27 20.64 13.97 1.54
N GLY A 28 20.20 13.85 2.80
CA GLY A 28 19.35 14.85 3.45
C GLY A 28 18.47 14.21 4.52
N ASN A 29 17.49 14.95 5.03
CA ASN A 29 16.46 14.39 5.90
C ASN A 29 15.45 13.62 5.03
N ILE A 30 15.45 12.30 5.17
CA ILE A 30 14.64 11.40 4.34
C ILE A 30 13.44 10.91 5.13
N SER A 31 12.26 11.04 4.53
CA SER A 31 11.00 10.57 5.09
C SER A 31 10.25 9.77 4.04
N VAL A 32 9.73 8.60 4.43
CA VAL A 32 8.91 7.76 3.56
C VAL A 32 7.45 8.04 3.88
N TYR A 33 6.71 8.58 2.90
CA TYR A 33 5.29 8.85 3.07
C TYR A 33 4.44 7.62 2.73
N HIS A 34 4.86 6.83 1.75
CA HIS A 34 4.12 5.64 1.36
C HIS A 34 5.10 4.58 0.88
N LEU A 35 4.96 3.37 1.42
CA LEU A 35 5.77 2.21 1.08
C LEU A 35 4.95 0.96 1.41
N ILE A 36 4.31 0.42 0.38
CA ILE A 36 3.43 -0.73 0.48
C ILE A 36 3.67 -1.61 -0.73
N LYS A 37 3.72 -2.93 -0.54
CA LYS A 37 3.81 -3.87 -1.66
C LYS A 37 2.65 -3.69 -2.65
N ASP A 38 2.97 -3.80 -3.94
CA ASP A 38 2.07 -3.67 -5.10
C ASP A 38 1.59 -2.23 -5.35
N GLU A 39 2.30 -1.24 -4.80
CA GLU A 39 2.04 0.18 -5.03
C GLU A 39 3.33 0.99 -5.17
N PRO A 40 3.30 2.15 -5.86
CA PRO A 40 4.44 3.07 -5.91
C PRO A 40 4.82 3.57 -4.52
N ALA A 41 6.11 3.56 -4.19
CA ALA A 41 6.61 4.24 -3.00
C ALA A 41 6.75 5.75 -3.25
N PHE A 42 6.55 6.52 -2.18
CA PHE A 42 6.72 7.98 -2.17
C PHE A 42 7.72 8.36 -1.08
N ILE A 43 8.89 8.81 -1.49
CA ILE A 43 9.99 9.21 -0.62
C ILE A 43 10.17 10.73 -0.74
N LYS A 44 10.19 11.42 0.39
CA LYS A 44 10.46 12.86 0.48
C LYS A 44 11.85 13.08 1.08
N ILE A 45 12.65 13.90 0.42
CA ILE A 45 14.01 14.26 0.82
C ILE A 45 14.04 15.77 1.03
N SER A 46 14.36 16.20 2.25
CA SER A 46 14.44 17.61 2.64
C SER A 46 15.89 17.99 2.93
N GLN A 47 16.31 19.15 2.43
CA GLN A 47 17.61 19.76 2.73
C GLN A 47 17.38 21.18 3.23
N ILE A 48 18.22 21.66 4.15
CA ILE A 48 18.07 23.00 4.72
C ILE A 48 18.21 24.04 3.60
N GLY A 49 17.24 24.95 3.50
CA GLY A 49 17.24 26.02 2.50
C GLY A 49 16.74 25.63 1.10
N ASN A 50 16.37 24.36 0.88
CA ASN A 50 15.92 23.85 -0.42
C ASN A 50 14.48 23.35 -0.38
N ILE A 51 13.81 23.41 -1.53
CA ILE A 51 12.49 22.80 -1.72
C ILE A 51 12.65 21.26 -1.61
N PRO A 52 11.80 20.56 -0.85
CA PRO A 52 11.89 19.10 -0.74
C PRO A 52 11.73 18.39 -2.08
N LYS A 53 12.59 17.42 -2.35
CA LYS A 53 12.48 16.51 -3.50
C LYS A 53 11.54 15.36 -3.16
N ILE A 54 10.64 15.01 -4.09
CA ILE A 54 9.77 13.83 -3.97
C ILE A 54 10.19 12.83 -5.04
N ILE A 55 10.50 11.61 -4.62
CA ILE A 55 10.76 10.47 -5.49
C ILE A 55 9.53 9.58 -5.45
N LYS A 56 8.93 9.37 -6.62
CA LYS A 56 7.91 8.34 -6.86
C LYS A 56 8.58 7.18 -7.57
N THR A 57 8.47 5.97 -7.03
CA THR A 57 9.06 4.76 -7.64
C THR A 57 8.05 4.05 -8.54
N GLU A 58 8.48 2.98 -9.22
CA GLU A 58 7.54 1.94 -9.68
C GLU A 58 6.91 1.20 -8.50
N ASP A 59 5.98 0.30 -8.81
CA ASP A 59 5.34 -0.54 -7.81
C ASP A 59 6.38 -1.36 -7.04
N VAL A 60 6.23 -1.34 -5.71
CA VAL A 60 7.08 -2.07 -4.79
C VAL A 60 6.75 -3.56 -4.92
N LEU A 61 7.73 -4.35 -5.36
CA LEU A 61 7.58 -5.80 -5.48
C LEU A 61 7.80 -6.51 -4.14
N PHE A 62 8.70 -5.96 -3.32
CA PHE A 62 9.01 -6.52 -2.02
C PHE A 62 9.43 -5.45 -1.03
N VAL A 63 8.86 -5.52 0.17
CA VAL A 63 9.26 -4.79 1.37
C VAL A 63 8.91 -5.69 2.56
N ASP A 64 9.71 -5.65 3.63
CA ASP A 64 9.32 -6.34 4.87
C ASP A 64 8.04 -5.72 5.44
N ASN A 65 7.09 -6.56 5.86
CA ASN A 65 5.81 -6.14 6.43
C ASN A 65 5.98 -5.20 7.62
N SER A 66 7.05 -5.38 8.42
CA SER A 66 7.35 -4.51 9.57
C SER A 66 7.78 -3.09 9.19
N SER A 67 8.14 -2.90 7.91
CA SER A 67 8.63 -1.67 7.32
C SER A 67 7.61 -0.99 6.40
N GLU A 68 6.40 -1.55 6.24
CA GLU A 68 5.35 -0.93 5.45
C GLU A 68 4.85 0.37 6.11
N ILE A 69 4.57 1.36 5.26
CA ILE A 69 4.13 2.70 5.65
C ILE A 69 2.97 3.12 4.75
N TYR A 70 1.83 3.46 5.35
CA TYR A 70 0.69 4.05 4.65
C TYR A 70 0.53 5.50 5.08
N HIS A 71 0.65 6.44 4.14
CA HIS A 71 0.44 7.87 4.37
C HIS A 71 1.17 8.41 5.63
N GLY A 72 2.43 8.03 5.81
CA GLY A 72 3.33 8.46 6.87
C GLY A 72 3.24 7.66 8.16
N GLN A 73 2.32 6.69 8.25
CA GLN A 73 2.17 5.85 9.42
C GLN A 73 2.66 4.43 9.15
N LYS A 74 3.48 3.90 10.07
CA LYS A 74 3.83 2.47 10.05
C LYS A 74 2.55 1.65 10.07
N THR A 75 2.49 0.65 9.21
CA THR A 75 1.33 -0.21 9.08
C THR A 75 1.75 -1.65 8.88
N ILE A 76 0.81 -2.55 9.14
CA ILE A 76 0.87 -3.94 8.74
C ILE A 76 -0.48 -4.20 8.08
N LYS A 77 -0.48 -4.70 6.83
CA LYS A 77 -1.73 -5.03 6.14
C LYS A 77 -2.56 -6.02 6.97
N LYS A 78 -3.87 -5.76 7.00
CA LYS A 78 -4.87 -6.59 7.67
C LYS A 78 -5.81 -7.17 6.62
N HIS A 79 -6.44 -8.29 6.97
CA HIS A 79 -7.46 -8.88 6.13
C HIS A 79 -8.80 -8.16 6.30
N PHE A 80 -9.40 -7.81 5.18
CA PHE A 80 -10.72 -7.23 5.08
C PHE A 80 -11.56 -8.09 4.17
N LEU A 81 -12.74 -8.49 4.65
CA LEU A 81 -13.77 -9.05 3.79
C LEU A 81 -14.50 -7.87 3.17
N VAL A 82 -14.45 -7.75 1.85
CA VAL A 82 -15.08 -6.65 1.12
C VAL A 82 -16.17 -7.20 0.22
N SER A 83 -17.37 -6.69 0.42
CA SER A 83 -18.51 -6.97 -0.42
C SER A 83 -18.83 -5.77 -1.31
N VAL A 84 -19.07 -6.04 -2.59
CA VAL A 84 -19.27 -5.02 -3.62
C VAL A 84 -20.53 -5.35 -4.41
N LEU A 85 -21.40 -4.36 -4.57
CA LEU A 85 -22.52 -4.43 -5.49
C LEU A 85 -22.13 -3.68 -6.76
N LEU A 86 -22.07 -4.42 -7.87
CA LEU A 86 -21.70 -3.92 -9.19
C LEU A 86 -22.91 -3.93 -10.11
N LYS A 87 -23.01 -2.93 -10.98
CA LYS A 87 -23.99 -2.89 -12.07
C LYS A 87 -23.30 -3.19 -13.41
N PHE A 88 -23.83 -4.18 -14.10
CA PHE A 88 -23.42 -4.62 -15.43
C PHE A 88 -24.64 -4.56 -16.35
N ASN A 89 -24.71 -3.55 -17.23
CA ASN A 89 -25.90 -3.27 -18.04
C ASN A 89 -27.14 -3.12 -17.13
N GLU A 90 -28.15 -3.97 -17.31
CA GLU A 90 -29.37 -4.01 -16.49
C GLU A 90 -29.31 -5.02 -15.34
N GLN A 91 -28.18 -5.69 -15.12
CA GLN A 91 -28.01 -6.69 -14.07
C GLN A 91 -27.16 -6.15 -12.91
N GLU A 92 -27.56 -6.49 -11.69
CA GLU A 92 -26.77 -6.25 -10.50
C GLU A 92 -26.08 -7.54 -10.06
N ARG A 93 -24.81 -7.44 -9.69
CA ARG A 93 -24.02 -8.56 -9.22
C ARG A 93 -23.36 -8.22 -7.90
N TYR A 94 -23.58 -9.08 -6.91
CA TYR A 94 -22.91 -9.02 -5.63
C TYR A 94 -21.65 -9.88 -5.66
N ILE A 95 -20.52 -9.32 -5.24
CA ILE A 95 -19.24 -10.02 -5.17
C ILE A 95 -18.66 -9.80 -3.78
N THR A 96 -18.14 -10.87 -3.17
CA THR A 96 -17.38 -10.79 -1.93
C THR A 96 -15.96 -11.26 -2.19
N THR A 97 -14.98 -10.53 -1.66
CA THR A 97 -13.55 -10.82 -1.83
C THR A 97 -12.77 -10.49 -0.56
N ASP A 98 -11.73 -11.26 -0.29
CA ASP A 98 -10.78 -10.98 0.79
C ASP A 98 -9.65 -10.09 0.26
N ILE A 99 -9.34 -9.03 1.00
CA ILE A 99 -8.32 -8.04 0.64
C ILE A 99 -7.37 -7.81 1.79
N LEU A 100 -6.07 -7.78 1.48
CA LEU A 100 -5.04 -7.26 2.36
C LEU A 100 -4.87 -5.75 2.14
N ALA A 101 -5.18 -4.95 3.15
CA ALA A 101 -5.08 -3.49 3.08
C ALA A 101 -4.56 -2.89 4.39
N ALA A 102 -4.07 -1.65 4.33
CA ALA A 102 -3.60 -0.92 5.51
C ALA A 102 -4.75 -0.53 6.46
N ASN A 103 -5.89 -0.14 5.89
CA ASN A 103 -7.11 0.23 6.59
C ASN A 103 -8.33 0.09 5.65
N GLU A 104 -9.53 0.40 6.14
CA GLU A 104 -10.77 0.25 5.38
C GLU A 104 -10.81 1.15 4.13
N ASP A 105 -10.31 2.38 4.22
CA ASP A 105 -10.27 3.30 3.08
C ASP A 105 -9.32 2.80 2.00
N HIS A 106 -8.19 2.23 2.41
CA HIS A 106 -7.28 1.54 1.51
C HIS A 106 -7.99 0.34 0.84
N ALA A 107 -8.70 -0.50 1.60
CA ALA A 107 -9.45 -1.62 1.02
C ALA A 107 -10.48 -1.15 -0.02
N LYS A 108 -11.24 -0.07 0.28
CA LYS A 108 -12.17 0.55 -0.69
C LYS A 108 -11.46 1.05 -1.94
N ARG A 109 -10.27 1.66 -1.80
CA ARG A 109 -9.48 2.14 -2.94
C ARG A 109 -9.04 0.98 -3.83
N ILE A 110 -8.54 -0.12 -3.26
CA ILE A 110 -8.15 -1.32 -4.01
C ILE A 110 -9.35 -1.84 -4.81
N ILE A 111 -10.53 -1.96 -4.19
CA ILE A 111 -11.76 -2.37 -4.88
C ILE A 111 -12.11 -1.46 -6.05
N LYS A 112 -12.07 -0.13 -5.83
CA LYS A 112 -12.38 0.83 -6.89
C LYS A 112 -11.44 0.69 -8.09
N VAL A 113 -10.16 0.38 -7.84
CA VAL A 113 -9.19 0.13 -8.91
C VAL A 113 -9.48 -1.19 -9.63
N ASN A 114 -9.65 -2.29 -8.88
CA ASN A 114 -9.89 -3.63 -9.42
C ASN A 114 -11.17 -3.72 -10.25
N TYR A 115 -12.20 -2.97 -9.87
CA TYR A 115 -13.49 -2.92 -10.56
C TYR A 115 -13.72 -1.59 -11.29
N SER A 116 -12.65 -0.89 -11.67
CA SER A 116 -12.73 0.43 -12.32
C SER A 116 -13.51 0.44 -13.64
N MET A 117 -13.65 -0.72 -14.30
CA MET A 117 -14.43 -0.88 -15.53
C MET A 117 -15.95 -1.05 -15.29
N PHE A 118 -16.38 -1.13 -14.03
CA PHE A 118 -17.78 -1.39 -13.67
C PHE A 118 -18.37 -0.22 -12.87
N HIS A 119 -19.69 -0.06 -12.97
CA HIS A 119 -20.38 0.90 -12.13
C HIS A 119 -20.60 0.30 -10.73
N ILE A 120 -19.83 0.78 -9.76
CA ILE A 120 -19.92 0.33 -8.37
C ILE A 120 -21.07 1.07 -7.67
N LEU A 121 -22.10 0.33 -7.25
CA LEU A 121 -23.25 0.88 -6.52
C LEU A 121 -22.99 0.97 -5.02
N ASN A 122 -22.32 -0.03 -4.45
CA ASN A 122 -22.03 -0.08 -3.01
C ASN A 122 -20.74 -0.86 -2.72
N ILE A 123 -20.01 -0.44 -1.69
CA ILE A 123 -18.84 -1.15 -1.14
C ILE A 123 -19.02 -1.22 0.38
N ASN A 124 -19.10 -2.44 0.91
CA ASN A 124 -19.10 -2.70 2.35
C ASN A 124 -17.79 -3.39 2.73
N VAL A 125 -17.06 -2.84 3.69
CA VAL A 125 -15.79 -3.36 4.17
C VAL A 125 -15.93 -3.79 5.62
N LYS A 126 -15.50 -5.01 5.92
CA LYS A 126 -15.47 -5.54 7.29
C LYS A 126 -14.07 -6.05 7.61
N ASN A 127 -13.47 -5.51 8.66
CA ASN A 127 -12.21 -6.04 9.19
C ASN A 127 -12.43 -7.46 9.73
N VAL A 128 -11.62 -8.41 9.27
CA VAL A 128 -11.68 -9.81 9.72
C VAL A 128 -10.50 -10.05 10.66
N ASN A 129 -10.80 -10.12 11.96
CA ASN A 129 -9.84 -10.67 12.92
C ASN A 129 -9.74 -12.18 12.69
N ILE A 130 -8.70 -12.63 11.99
CA ILE A 130 -8.44 -14.04 11.65
C ILE A 130 -8.45 -14.96 12.88
N VAL A 131 -8.13 -14.45 14.07
CA VAL A 131 -8.18 -15.21 15.33
C VAL A 131 -9.56 -15.84 15.60
N ARG A 132 -10.66 -15.30 15.06
CA ARG A 132 -12.00 -15.87 15.25
C ARG A 132 -12.40 -16.96 14.24
N LEU A 133 -11.68 -17.13 13.12
CA LEU A 133 -12.07 -18.14 12.13
C LEU A 133 -11.64 -19.56 12.54
N PHE A 134 -10.58 -19.70 13.34
CA PHE A 134 -10.08 -21.00 13.78
C PHE A 134 -10.74 -21.53 15.07
N ASN A 135 -11.52 -20.71 15.78
CA ASN A 135 -12.19 -21.12 17.03
C ASN A 135 -13.60 -21.70 16.81
N ASN A 136 -14.09 -21.77 15.57
CA ASN A 136 -15.38 -22.36 15.23
C ASN A 136 -15.27 -23.76 14.59
N ILE A 137 -14.09 -24.40 14.71
CA ILE A 137 -13.88 -25.80 14.36
C ILE A 137 -13.53 -26.55 15.65
N GLN A 138 -14.52 -26.73 16.53
CA GLN A 138 -14.51 -27.71 17.63
C GLN A 138 -15.91 -28.32 17.76
#